data_AF-A0A8T1TNT2-F1
#
_entry.id   AF-A0A8T1TNT2-F1
#
_cell.length_a   1.000
_cell.length_b   1.000
_cell.length_c   1.000
_cell.angle_alpha   90.00
_cell.angle_beta   90.00
_cell.angle_gamma   90.00
#
_symmetry.space_group_name_H-M   'P 1'
#
loop_
_entity.id
_entity.type
_entity.pdbx_description
1 polymer ?
#
loop_
_entity_poly.entity_id
_entity_poly.type
_entity_poly.pdbx_seq_one_letter_code
_entity_poly.pdbx_strand_id
1 'polypeptide(L)' 'MSKTNCCNDIVCPEDDPPVCGSDGVTYPNSCELSFANCNNPERNITQIADGVCAVPQVSA' A
#
# COMPACT_ATOMS: atom_id res chain seq x y z
N MET A 1 11.18 -18.10 14.40
CA MET A 1 10.98 -16.63 14.27
C MET A 1 9.48 -16.40 14.14
N SER A 2 8.79 -16.10 15.24
CA SER A 2 7.32 -15.97 15.22
C SER A 2 6.93 -14.69 14.50
N LYS A 3 6.30 -14.89 13.34
CA LYS A 3 5.62 -13.89 12.51
C LYS A 3 4.41 -13.38 13.32
N THR A 4 4.66 -12.62 14.39
CA THR A 4 3.63 -11.91 15.13
C THR A 4 3.04 -10.90 14.18
N ASN A 5 1.75 -11.05 13.95
CA ASN A 5 0.95 -10.29 13.01
C ASN A 5 1.07 -8.77 13.29
N CYS A 6 1.97 -8.08 12.57
CA CYS A 6 2.16 -6.62 12.68
C CYS A 6 0.97 -5.81 12.11
N CYS A 7 -0.08 -6.49 11.64
CA CYS A 7 -1.13 -5.91 10.80
C CYS A 7 -2.46 -5.85 11.53
N ASN A 8 -2.56 -6.43 12.72
CA ASN A 8 -3.83 -6.59 13.43
C ASN A 8 -4.33 -5.30 14.13
N ASP A 9 -3.48 -4.27 14.19
CA ASP A 9 -3.74 -2.98 14.85
C ASP A 9 -3.53 -1.79 13.90
N ILE A 10 -3.52 -2.01 12.59
CA ILE A 10 -3.40 -0.92 11.62
C ILE A 10 -4.79 -0.29 11.43
N VAL A 11 -4.99 0.90 11.98
CA VAL A 11 -6.16 1.74 11.71
C VAL A 11 -5.72 2.80 10.69
N CYS A 12 -6.26 2.71 9.48
CA CYS A 12 -5.96 3.66 8.41
C CYS A 12 -7.00 4.79 8.39
N PRO A 13 -6.58 6.06 8.43
CA PRO A 13 -7.48 7.18 8.15
C PRO A 13 -7.86 7.19 6.66
N GLU A 14 -9.10 7.55 6.35
CA GLU A 14 -9.60 7.60 4.96
C GLU A 14 -9.15 8.86 4.21
N ASP A 15 -8.61 9.86 4.91
CA ASP A 15 -8.20 11.16 4.36
C ASP A 15 -6.81 11.18 3.73
N ASP A 16 -6.04 10.09 3.82
CA ASP A 16 -4.71 10.04 3.22
C ASP A 16 -4.77 9.94 1.69
N PRO A 17 -3.86 10.61 0.96
CA PRO A 17 -3.81 10.55 -0.49
C PRO A 17 -3.37 9.15 -0.98
N PRO A 18 -3.82 8.73 -2.19
CA PRO A 18 -3.40 7.47 -2.78
C PRO A 18 -1.90 7.43 -3.03
N VAL A 19 -1.34 6.23 -3.03
CA VAL A 19 0.10 6.00 -3.26
C VAL A 19 0.34 4.86 -4.23
N CYS A 20 1.49 4.88 -4.89
CA CYS A 20 1.90 3.83 -5.80
C CYS A 20 2.87 2.88 -5.11
N GLY A 21 2.54 1.59 -5.12
CA GLY A 21 3.41 0.52 -4.65
C GLY A 21 4.45 0.09 -5.69
N SER A 22 5.56 -0.47 -5.22
CA SER A 22 6.62 -1.05 -6.04
C SER A 22 6.18 -2.27 -6.84
N ASP A 23 5.03 -2.83 -6.51
CA ASP A 23 4.31 -3.87 -7.23
C ASP A 23 3.49 -3.33 -8.42
N GLY A 24 3.47 -2.01 -8.62
CA GLY A 24 2.68 -1.34 -9.65
C GLY A 24 1.19 -1.22 -9.29
N VAL A 25 0.82 -1.53 -8.04
CA VAL A 25 -0.56 -1.40 -7.54
C VAL A 25 -0.73 -0.04 -6.88
N THR A 26 -1.86 0.60 -7.18
CA THR A 26 -2.27 1.82 -6.50
C THR A 26 -2.97 1.46 -5.20
N TYR A 27 -2.45 1.95 -4.09
CA TYR A 27 -3.06 1.81 -2.77
C TYR A 27 -3.86 3.08 -2.44
N PRO A 28 -5.04 2.96 -1.82
CA PRO A 28 -5.88 4.09 -1.46
C PRO A 28 -5.18 5.11 -0.56
N ASN A 29 -4.23 4.64 0.25
CA ASN A 29 -3.35 5.45 1.07
C ASN A 29 -2.06 4.68 1.44
N SER A 30 -1.10 5.40 2.03
CA SER A 30 0.17 4.84 2.53
C SER A 30 -0.01 3.78 3.63
N CYS A 31 -1.11 3.89 4.40
CA CYS A 31 -1.45 2.95 5.45
C CYS A 31 -1.92 1.60 4.88
N GLU A 32 -2.76 1.59 3.85
CA GLU A 32 -3.22 0.42 3.10
C GLU A 32 -2.04 -0.27 2.40
N LEU A 33 -1.09 0.50 1.86
CA LEU A 33 0.17 -0.07 1.33
C LEU A 33 0.94 -0.79 2.43
N SER A 34 1.07 -0.17 3.60
CA SER A 34 1.75 -0.75 4.76
C SER A 34 1.02 -2.00 5.28
N PHE A 35 -0.31 -1.99 5.29
CA PHE A 35 -1.15 -3.14 5.65
C PHE A 35 -0.98 -4.29 4.66
N ALA A 36 -0.94 -4.00 3.36
CA ALA A 36 -0.71 -5.01 2.33
C ALA A 36 0.69 -5.63 2.44
N ASN A 37 1.72 -4.81 2.66
CA ASN A 37 3.09 -5.27 2.89
C ASN A 37 3.18 -6.09 4.19
N CYS A 38 2.44 -5.68 5.21
CA CYS A 38 2.39 -6.40 6.48
C CYS A 38 1.71 -7.78 6.35
N ASN A 39 0.58 -7.85 5.64
CA ASN A 39 -0.14 -9.11 5.40
C ASN A 39 0.68 -10.07 4.53
N ASN A 40 1.44 -9.52 3.58
CA ASN A 40 2.24 -10.27 2.64
C ASN A 40 3.68 -9.75 2.62
N PRO A 41 4.48 -10.01 3.68
CA PRO A 41 5.85 -9.49 3.76
C PRO A 41 6.76 -10.12 2.69
N GLU A 42 6.32 -11.19 2.03
CA GLU A 42 6.98 -11.80 0.89
C GLU A 42 6.88 -10.96 -0.39
N ARG A 43 5.90 -10.05 -0.49
CA ARG A 43 5.75 -9.14 -1.63
C ARG A 43 6.68 -7.93 -1.56
N ASN A 44 7.21 -7.61 -0.36
CA ASN A 44 8.14 -6.51 -0.12
C ASN A 44 7.72 -5.21 -0.86
N ILE A 45 6.50 -4.78 -0.57
CA ILE A 45 5.84 -3.67 -1.25
C ILE A 45 6.32 -2.38 -0.61
N THR A 46 6.89 -1.49 -1.41
CA THR A 46 7.38 -0.19 -0.97
C THR A 46 6.67 0.91 -1.74
N GLN A 47 6.47 2.07 -1.12
CA GLN A 47 5.97 3.22 -1.85
C GLN A 47 7.03 3.70 -2.84
N ILE A 48 6.66 3.81 -4.11
CA ILE A 48 7.53 4.32 -5.18
C ILE A 48 7.11 5.72 -5.66
N ALA A 49 5.85 6.10 -5.44
CA ALA A 49 5.37 7.45 -5.74
C ALA A 49 4.22 7.84 -4.81
N ASP A 50 4.11 9.14 -4.54
CA ASP A 50 2.89 9.76 -4.02
C ASP A 50 1.88 9.92 -5.16
N GLY A 51 0.63 9.49 -4.96
CA GLY A 51 -0.40 9.42 -5.99
C GLY A 51 -0.59 8.03 -6.59
N VAL A 52 -1.57 7.91 -7.48
CA VAL A 52 -1.85 6.64 -8.18
C VAL A 52 -0.67 6.22 -9.04
N CYS A 53 -0.45 4.92 -9.19
CA CYS A 53 0.54 4.42 -10.12
C CYS A 53 0.24 4.94 -11.53
N ALA A 54 1.31 5.23 -12.28
CA ALA A 54 1.24 5.48 -13.72
C ALA A 54 0.92 4.18 -14.49
N VAL A 55 -0.09 3.42 -14.03
CA VAL A 55 -0.92 2.66 -14.95
C VAL A 55 -1.67 3.70 -15.80
N PRO A 56 -1.96 3.42 -17.07
CA PRO A 56 -2.84 4.28 -17.86
C PRO A 56 -4.25 4.19 -17.24
N GLN A 57 -4.47 4.88 -16.13
CA GLN A 57 -5.80 5.29 -15.70
C GLN A 57 -6.26 6.18 -16.84
N VAL A 58 -7.02 5.58 -17.75
CA VAL A 58 -7.71 6.26 -18.83
C VAL A 58 -8.33 7.53 -18.26
N SER A 59 -7.70 8.65 -18.55
CA SER A 59 -8.33 9.95 -18.50
C SER A 59 -9.46 9.90 -19.53
N ALA A 60 -10.68 9.66 -19.07
CA ALA A 60 -11.89 9.92 -19.81
C ALA A 60 -12.66 11.02 -19.08
#